data_AF-A0A9Q2I9H2-F1
#
_entry.id   AF-A0A9Q2I9H2-F1
#
_cell.length_a   1.000
_cell.length_b   1.000
_cell.length_c   1.000
_cell.angle_alpha   90.00
_cell.angle_beta   90.00
_cell.angle_gamma   90.00
#
_symmetry.space_group_name_H-M   'P 1'
#
loop_
_entity.id
_entity.type
_entity.pdbx_description
1 polymer ?
#
loop_
_entity_poly.entity_id
_entity_poly.type
_entity_poly.pdbx_seq_one_letter_code
_entity_poly.pdbx_strand_id
1 'polypeptide(L)'
;LTASWVARDARGSLPFLFHPGDIFLAGRTEDIRLFFAAPLATCEIYSRVYAPGMTSAWRYVPEQWLWINAIKLRTGKMVYQGNFETSPALVESSEQFFLANFIPFSARRLGLSWPKYWRKYPLRGLFSLYTTGRWQELYASTYGLEFPGSRKRIMRFFIALWRFGYILREYLLRCTLLRRVAHYFFVHHE
;
A
#
# COMPACT_ATOMS: atom_id res chain seq x y z
N LEU A 1 -10.28 -11.21 11.48
CA LEU A 1 -10.40 -9.76 11.13
C LEU A 1 -9.31 -9.02 11.86
N THR A 2 -8.36 -8.47 11.13
CA THR A 2 -7.11 -7.90 11.62
C THR A 2 -7.12 -6.39 11.44
N ALA A 3 -6.90 -5.65 12.52
CA ALA A 3 -6.59 -4.23 12.44
C ALA A 3 -5.25 -4.04 11.74
N SER A 4 -5.25 -3.28 10.64
CA SER A 4 -4.04 -2.95 9.88
C SER A 4 -3.89 -1.44 9.83
N TRP A 5 -2.70 -0.92 10.15
CA TRP A 5 -2.39 0.48 9.91
C TRP A 5 -1.37 0.60 8.78
N VAL A 6 -1.63 1.54 7.86
CA VAL A 6 -0.82 1.80 6.65
C VAL A 6 -0.92 0.64 5.64
N ALA A 7 -2.15 0.32 5.24
CA ALA A 7 -2.39 -0.54 4.07
C ALA A 7 -2.46 0.31 2.80
N ARG A 8 -1.86 -0.19 1.71
CA ARG A 8 -1.84 0.51 0.42
C ARG A 8 -3.19 0.37 -0.27
N ASP A 9 -3.70 1.49 -0.77
CA ASP A 9 -4.90 1.50 -1.58
C ASP A 9 -4.58 1.04 -2.99
N ALA A 10 -5.21 -0.06 -3.43
CA ALA A 10 -5.01 -0.67 -4.74
C ALA A 10 -5.30 0.30 -5.92
N ARG A 11 -6.12 1.33 -5.67
CA ARG A 11 -6.47 2.39 -6.62
C ARG A 11 -5.83 3.73 -6.27
N GLY A 12 -4.95 3.77 -5.26
CA GLY A 12 -4.29 4.98 -4.76
C GLY A 12 -3.12 5.47 -5.62
N SER A 13 -2.46 6.54 -5.19
CA SER A 13 -1.36 7.15 -5.95
C SER A 13 -0.11 6.26 -6.06
N LEU A 14 0.06 5.29 -5.16
CA LEU A 14 1.07 4.23 -5.21
C LEU A 14 0.34 2.87 -5.05
N PRO A 15 -0.15 2.27 -6.15
CA PRO A 15 -1.04 1.10 -6.11
C PRO A 15 -0.25 -0.20 -5.91
N PHE A 16 0.35 -0.38 -4.74
CA PHE A 16 0.94 -1.65 -4.36
C PHE A 16 -0.17 -2.62 -3.96
N LEU A 17 -0.43 -3.61 -4.82
CA LEU A 17 -1.43 -4.64 -4.57
C LEU A 17 -0.96 -5.59 -3.46
N PHE A 18 -1.91 -6.22 -2.77
CA PHE A 18 -1.65 -7.21 -1.72
C PHE A 18 -0.70 -6.72 -0.61
N HIS A 19 -0.76 -5.42 -0.28
CA HIS A 19 0.14 -4.79 0.70
C HIS A 19 -0.65 -4.30 1.93
N PRO A 20 -1.05 -5.20 2.84
CA PRO A 20 -1.61 -4.81 4.12
C PRO A 20 -0.52 -4.32 5.08
N GLY A 21 -0.90 -3.46 6.02
CA GLY A 21 -0.20 -3.26 7.31
C GLY A 21 1.31 -3.04 7.32
N ASP A 22 1.80 -1.96 6.69
CA ASP A 22 3.23 -1.54 6.67
C ASP A 22 3.83 -1.28 8.08
N ILE A 23 2.99 -0.99 9.08
CA ILE A 23 3.46 -0.46 10.37
C ILE A 23 2.92 -1.20 11.58
N PHE A 24 1.63 -1.55 11.56
CA PHE A 24 0.96 -2.12 12.71
C PHE A 24 -0.11 -3.12 12.27
N LEU A 25 -0.06 -4.29 12.88
CA LEU A 25 -1.03 -5.38 12.70
C LEU A 25 -1.45 -5.87 14.09
N ALA A 26 -2.76 -5.92 14.33
CA ALA A 26 -3.34 -6.49 15.55
C ALA A 26 -4.61 -7.25 15.21
N GLY A 27 -4.79 -8.45 15.77
CA GLY A 27 -5.92 -9.31 15.44
C GLY A 27 -5.96 -10.51 16.37
N ARG A 28 -6.74 -11.52 15.99
CA ARG A 28 -6.74 -12.81 16.71
C ARG A 28 -5.37 -13.45 16.62
N THR A 29 -4.94 -14.11 17.69
CA THR A 29 -3.62 -14.74 17.78
C THR A 29 -3.37 -15.69 16.61
N GLU A 30 -4.37 -16.47 16.22
CA GLU A 30 -4.28 -17.42 15.11
C GLU A 30 -4.10 -16.72 13.76
N ASP A 31 -4.82 -15.61 13.53
CA ASP A 31 -4.71 -14.81 12.30
C ASP A 31 -3.31 -14.18 12.19
N ILE A 32 -2.79 -13.66 13.30
CA ILE A 32 -1.44 -13.06 13.36
C ILE A 32 -0.36 -14.13 13.18
N ARG A 33 -0.49 -15.29 13.83
CA ARG A 33 0.44 -16.42 13.65
C ARG A 33 0.47 -16.86 12.20
N LEU A 34 -0.68 -16.96 11.54
CA LEU A 34 -0.76 -17.28 10.12
C LEU A 34 -0.08 -16.22 9.24
N PHE A 35 -0.30 -14.94 9.52
CA PHE A 35 0.34 -13.84 8.78
C PHE A 35 1.87 -13.93 8.81
N PHE A 36 2.43 -14.28 9.98
CA PHE A 36 3.87 -14.44 10.19
C PHE A 36 4.38 -15.88 9.94
N ALA A 37 3.54 -16.80 9.47
CA ALA A 37 3.94 -18.17 9.13
C ALA A 37 4.61 -18.29 7.75
N ALA A 38 4.79 -17.17 7.04
CA ALA A 38 5.48 -17.16 5.76
C ALA A 38 6.92 -17.70 5.90
N PRO A 39 7.43 -18.42 4.89
CA PRO A 39 8.82 -18.85 4.90
C PRO A 39 9.76 -17.64 4.92
N LEU A 40 10.97 -17.86 5.45
CA LEU A 40 12.03 -16.86 5.36
C LEU A 40 12.23 -16.46 3.89
N ALA A 41 12.26 -15.16 3.66
CA ALA A 41 12.43 -14.61 2.34
C ALA A 41 13.80 -15.00 1.76
N THR A 42 13.80 -15.43 0.50
CA THR A 42 15.02 -15.72 -0.27
C THR A 42 15.34 -14.53 -1.17
N CYS A 43 16.39 -14.65 -1.98
CA CYS A 43 16.73 -13.62 -2.98
C CYS A 43 15.61 -13.36 -4.01
N GLU A 44 14.61 -14.25 -4.10
CA GLU A 44 13.46 -14.10 -5.01
C GLU A 44 12.57 -12.89 -4.70
N ILE A 45 12.67 -12.31 -3.50
CA ILE A 45 11.96 -11.07 -3.16
C ILE A 45 12.54 -9.86 -3.90
N TYR A 46 13.75 -9.97 -4.45
CA TYR A 46 14.40 -8.93 -5.21
C TYR A 46 14.15 -9.14 -6.69
N SER A 47 13.69 -8.08 -7.34
CA SER A 47 13.63 -7.98 -8.79
C SER A 47 13.48 -6.52 -9.13
N ARG A 48 14.25 -6.06 -10.12
CA ARG A 48 14.14 -4.69 -10.57
C ARG A 48 12.88 -4.54 -11.41
N VAL A 49 11.88 -3.91 -10.81
CA VAL A 49 10.55 -3.71 -11.40
C VAL A 49 10.31 -2.23 -11.66
N TYR A 50 9.50 -1.96 -12.68
CA TYR A 50 9.25 -0.60 -13.19
C TYR A 50 7.78 -0.39 -13.48
N ALA A 51 7.32 0.83 -13.20
CA ALA A 51 6.05 1.38 -13.66
C ALA A 51 6.26 2.87 -14.02
N PRO A 52 5.35 3.51 -14.76
CA PRO A 52 5.44 4.94 -15.05
C PRO A 52 5.62 5.75 -13.75
N GLY A 53 6.75 6.45 -13.63
CA GLY A 53 7.08 7.28 -12.47
C GLY A 53 7.53 6.52 -11.21
N MET A 54 7.75 5.21 -11.29
CA MET A 54 8.10 4.37 -10.14
C MET A 54 9.12 3.31 -10.52
N THR A 55 10.15 3.16 -9.68
CA THR A 55 11.12 2.06 -9.77
C THR A 55 11.26 1.42 -8.40
N SER A 56 11.45 0.10 -8.37
CA SER A 56 11.70 -0.65 -7.14
C SER A 56 12.69 -1.78 -7.41
N ALA A 57 13.56 -2.06 -6.43
CA ALA A 57 14.42 -3.24 -6.44
C ALA A 57 13.72 -4.49 -5.87
N TRP A 58 12.49 -4.33 -5.38
CA TRP A 58 11.73 -5.35 -4.67
C TRP A 58 10.63 -5.90 -5.55
N ARG A 59 10.69 -7.20 -5.85
CA ARG A 59 9.57 -7.98 -6.37
C ARG A 59 8.42 -7.99 -5.37
N TYR A 60 8.74 -8.14 -4.08
CA TYR A 60 7.77 -8.02 -2.99
C TYR A 60 8.41 -7.21 -1.88
N VAL A 61 7.68 -6.23 -1.33
CA VAL A 61 8.06 -5.67 -0.03
C VAL A 61 7.79 -6.71 1.08
N PRO A 62 8.41 -6.60 2.27
CA PRO A 62 8.26 -7.60 3.32
C PRO A 62 6.80 -7.92 3.67
N GLU A 63 5.93 -6.92 3.78
CA GLU A 63 4.54 -7.10 4.18
C GLU A 63 3.71 -7.79 3.09
N GLN A 64 4.02 -7.54 1.82
CA GLN A 64 3.45 -8.30 0.71
C GLN A 64 3.89 -9.76 0.76
N TRP A 65 5.18 -10.01 1.00
CA TRP A 65 5.71 -11.38 1.10
C TRP A 65 5.01 -12.18 2.19
N LEU A 66 4.86 -11.59 3.37
CA LEU A 66 4.10 -12.20 4.47
C LEU A 66 2.66 -12.50 4.05
N TRP A 67 1.99 -11.50 3.48
CA TRP A 67 0.57 -11.63 3.16
C TRP A 67 0.26 -12.65 2.06
N ILE A 68 0.98 -12.61 0.94
CA ILE A 68 0.74 -13.53 -0.19
C ILE A 68 1.04 -14.97 0.22
N ASN A 69 2.03 -15.19 1.09
CA ASN A 69 2.33 -16.53 1.61
C ASN A 69 1.28 -16.98 2.63
N ALA A 70 0.75 -16.09 3.47
CA ALA A 70 -0.39 -16.42 4.33
C ALA A 70 -1.62 -16.85 3.52
N ILE A 71 -1.91 -16.15 2.40
CA ILE A 71 -2.97 -16.56 1.46
C ILE A 71 -2.64 -17.92 0.85
N LYS A 72 -1.41 -18.13 0.37
CA LYS A 72 -0.97 -19.40 -0.23
C LYS A 72 -1.11 -20.56 0.76
N LEU A 73 -0.73 -20.39 2.01
CA LEU A 73 -0.85 -21.43 3.05
C LEU A 73 -2.31 -21.84 3.29
N ARG A 74 -3.27 -20.91 3.13
CA ARG A 74 -4.70 -21.20 3.31
C ARG A 74 -5.40 -21.70 2.05
N THR A 75 -4.95 -21.27 0.88
CA THR A 75 -5.67 -21.51 -0.39
C THR A 75 -4.94 -22.47 -1.33
N GLY A 76 -3.67 -22.77 -1.06
CA GLY A 76 -2.77 -23.51 -1.94
C GLY A 76 -2.30 -22.74 -3.18
N LYS A 77 -2.68 -21.46 -3.35
CA LYS A 77 -2.46 -20.71 -4.59
C LYS A 77 -1.63 -19.44 -4.37
N MET A 78 -0.71 -19.19 -5.30
CA MET A 78 -0.05 -17.87 -5.41
C MET A 78 -0.98 -16.90 -6.13
N VAL A 79 -1.35 -15.82 -5.46
CA VAL A 79 -2.33 -14.84 -5.95
C VAL A 79 -1.70 -13.59 -6.58
N TYR A 80 -0.38 -13.42 -6.46
CA TYR A 80 0.32 -12.23 -6.94
C TYR A 80 1.78 -12.52 -7.31
N GLN A 81 2.24 -12.07 -8.48
CA GLN A 81 3.62 -12.31 -8.94
C GLN A 81 4.59 -11.20 -8.57
N GLY A 82 4.12 -10.04 -8.11
CA GLY A 82 4.97 -9.01 -7.52
C GLY A 82 4.66 -7.59 -7.98
N ASN A 83 5.41 -6.66 -7.40
CA ASN A 83 5.24 -5.23 -7.55
C ASN A 83 5.12 -4.78 -8.99
N PHE A 84 4.20 -3.85 -9.20
CA PHE A 84 3.84 -3.26 -10.49
C PHE A 84 3.15 -4.19 -11.49
N GLU A 85 3.01 -5.49 -11.19
CA GLU A 85 2.02 -6.32 -11.88
C GLU A 85 0.62 -5.82 -11.51
N THR A 86 -0.18 -5.49 -12.53
CA THR A 86 -1.52 -4.94 -12.34
C THR A 86 -2.45 -5.33 -13.47
N SER A 87 -3.68 -5.67 -13.12
CA SER A 87 -4.81 -5.86 -14.03
C SER A 87 -6.10 -5.50 -13.29
N PRO A 88 -7.22 -5.22 -13.97
CA PRO A 88 -8.50 -4.99 -13.29
C PRO A 88 -8.86 -6.13 -12.32
N ALA A 89 -8.63 -7.38 -12.73
CA ALA A 89 -8.87 -8.56 -11.90
C ALA A 89 -7.94 -8.63 -10.68
N LEU A 90 -6.66 -8.28 -10.81
CA LEU A 90 -5.72 -8.25 -9.68
C LEU A 90 -6.06 -7.13 -8.68
N VAL A 91 -6.49 -5.96 -9.18
CA VAL A 91 -6.95 -4.85 -8.33
C VAL A 91 -8.15 -5.30 -7.50
N GLU A 92 -9.16 -5.88 -8.17
CA GLU A 92 -10.36 -6.37 -7.50
C GLU A 92 -10.04 -7.48 -6.49
N SER A 93 -9.20 -8.45 -6.87
CA SER A 93 -8.77 -9.52 -5.97
C SER A 93 -8.05 -8.95 -4.74
N SER A 94 -7.13 -8.01 -4.92
CA SER A 94 -6.43 -7.34 -3.82
C SER A 94 -7.41 -6.61 -2.89
N GLU A 95 -8.43 -5.94 -3.44
CA GLU A 95 -9.48 -5.26 -2.67
C GLU A 95 -10.33 -6.26 -1.88
N GLN A 96 -10.76 -7.36 -2.50
CA GLN A 96 -11.55 -8.41 -1.86
C GLN A 96 -10.78 -9.07 -0.70
N PHE A 97 -9.52 -9.45 -0.92
CA PHE A 97 -8.67 -9.97 0.16
C PHE A 97 -8.50 -8.96 1.28
N PHE A 98 -8.35 -7.67 0.95
CA PHE A 98 -8.20 -6.62 1.94
C PHE A 98 -9.47 -6.45 2.79
N LEU A 99 -10.65 -6.32 2.16
CA LEU A 99 -11.93 -6.17 2.86
C LEU A 99 -12.27 -7.36 3.75
N ALA A 100 -12.00 -8.58 3.29
CA ALA A 100 -12.32 -9.79 4.03
C ALA A 100 -11.46 -9.97 5.29
N ASN A 101 -10.23 -9.43 5.29
CA ASN A 101 -9.24 -9.74 6.32
C ASN A 101 -8.87 -8.53 7.19
N PHE A 102 -9.00 -7.31 6.68
CA PHE A 102 -8.45 -6.12 7.33
C PHE A 102 -9.46 -4.99 7.48
N ILE A 103 -9.33 -4.26 8.60
CA ILE A 103 -9.97 -2.97 8.82
C ILE A 103 -8.87 -1.93 9.09
N PRO A 104 -8.85 -0.79 8.40
CA PRO A 104 -7.86 0.25 8.65
C PRO A 104 -8.19 1.03 9.93
N PHE A 105 -7.22 1.05 10.85
CA PHE A 105 -7.25 1.86 12.06
C PHE A 105 -6.13 2.90 12.06
N SER A 106 -6.31 3.97 12.82
CA SER A 106 -5.24 4.91 13.17
C SER A 106 -4.79 4.66 14.61
N ALA A 107 -3.53 4.96 14.94
CA ALA A 107 -3.04 4.89 16.32
C ALA A 107 -3.99 5.59 17.30
N ARG A 108 -4.51 6.77 16.94
CA ARG A 108 -5.45 7.52 17.77
C ARG A 108 -6.72 6.72 18.08
N ARG A 109 -7.31 6.01 17.11
CA ARG A 109 -8.51 5.19 17.32
C ARG A 109 -8.25 3.96 18.19
N LEU A 110 -7.00 3.51 18.26
CA LEU A 110 -6.56 2.39 19.11
C LEU A 110 -6.06 2.86 20.48
N GLY A 111 -6.14 4.15 20.81
CA GLY A 111 -5.58 4.70 22.04
C GLY A 111 -4.05 4.66 22.11
N LEU A 112 -3.37 4.47 20.98
CA LEU A 112 -1.91 4.39 20.91
C LEU A 112 -1.31 5.80 20.74
N SER A 113 -0.30 6.11 21.57
CA SER A 113 0.54 7.29 21.40
C SER A 113 1.76 6.95 20.55
N TRP A 114 1.94 7.65 19.43
CA TRP A 114 3.13 7.49 18.60
C TRP A 114 3.70 8.83 18.12
N PRO A 115 4.52 9.50 18.95
CA PRO A 115 5.08 10.81 18.63
C PRO A 115 5.90 10.85 17.33
N LYS A 116 6.62 9.76 17.02
CA LYS A 116 7.42 9.65 15.78
C LYS A 116 6.55 9.76 14.52
N TYR A 117 5.33 9.23 14.54
CA TYR A 117 4.41 9.32 13.40
C TYR A 117 4.10 10.77 13.07
N TRP A 118 3.64 11.54 14.05
CA TRP A 118 3.23 12.93 13.85
C TRP A 118 4.37 13.84 13.40
N ARG A 119 5.61 13.52 13.80
CA ARG A 119 6.80 14.26 13.38
C ARG A 119 7.28 13.90 11.97
N LYS A 120 7.21 12.64 11.55
CA LYS A 120 7.88 12.15 10.31
C LYS A 120 6.92 11.69 9.19
N TYR A 121 5.67 11.37 9.51
CA TYR A 121 4.74 10.68 8.61
C TYR A 121 3.36 11.34 8.36
N PRO A 122 3.00 12.55 8.85
CA PRO A 122 1.61 13.02 8.79
C PRO A 122 1.04 13.18 7.37
N LEU A 123 1.91 13.39 6.38
CA LEU A 123 1.54 13.46 4.95
C LEU A 123 2.08 12.29 4.13
N ARG A 124 2.84 11.38 4.77
CA ARG A 124 3.40 10.22 4.07
C ARG A 124 2.27 9.26 3.74
N GLY A 125 2.17 8.93 2.47
CA GLY A 125 1.14 8.03 1.98
C GLY A 125 -0.19 8.71 1.63
N LEU A 126 -0.25 10.04 1.62
CA LEU A 126 -1.41 10.78 1.10
C LEU A 126 -1.81 10.24 -0.28
N PHE A 127 -3.11 9.99 -0.46
CA PHE A 127 -3.70 9.36 -1.65
C PHE A 127 -3.28 7.91 -1.95
N SER A 128 -2.30 7.34 -1.25
CA SER A 128 -1.82 5.96 -1.46
C SER A 128 -2.28 4.96 -0.41
N LEU A 129 -2.89 5.40 0.70
CA LEU A 129 -3.30 4.54 1.80
C LEU A 129 -4.82 4.43 1.91
N TYR A 130 -5.30 3.28 2.39
CA TYR A 130 -6.67 3.13 2.84
C TYR A 130 -6.88 3.90 4.15
N THR A 131 -7.75 4.89 4.10
CA THR A 131 -8.34 5.51 5.29
C THR A 131 -9.60 4.72 5.68
N THR A 132 -10.09 4.90 6.91
CA THR A 132 -11.38 4.32 7.31
C THR A 132 -12.50 4.70 6.35
N GLY A 133 -12.58 5.96 5.92
CA GLY A 133 -13.61 6.41 4.96
C GLY A 133 -13.49 5.73 3.60
N ARG A 134 -12.27 5.58 3.06
CA ARG A 134 -12.04 4.88 1.78
C ARG A 134 -12.37 3.39 1.88
N TRP A 135 -12.11 2.76 3.02
CA TRP A 135 -12.50 1.37 3.26
C TRP A 135 -14.02 1.21 3.34
N GLN A 136 -14.72 2.09 4.04
CA GLN A 136 -16.20 2.04 4.11
C GLN A 136 -16.82 2.26 2.73
N GLU A 137 -16.27 3.19 1.96
CA GLU A 137 -16.69 3.46 0.59
C GLU A 137 -16.41 2.28 -0.36
N LEU A 138 -15.28 1.57 -0.17
CA LEU A 138 -14.96 0.33 -0.89
C LEU A 138 -15.94 -0.78 -0.50
N TYR A 139 -16.15 -1.01 0.78
CA TYR A 139 -17.09 -1.99 1.32
C TYR A 139 -18.49 -1.78 0.74
N ALA A 140 -19.01 -0.55 0.83
CA ALA A 140 -20.31 -0.21 0.28
C ALA A 140 -20.39 -0.51 -1.23
N SER A 141 -19.35 -0.14 -1.99
CA SER A 141 -19.27 -0.41 -3.43
C SER A 141 -19.27 -1.90 -3.76
N THR A 142 -18.60 -2.73 -2.96
CA THR A 142 -18.48 -4.17 -3.18
C THR A 142 -19.79 -4.91 -2.87
N TYR A 143 -20.54 -4.46 -1.88
CA TYR A 143 -21.80 -5.09 -1.45
C TYR A 143 -23.06 -4.38 -1.96
N GLY A 144 -22.93 -3.47 -2.93
CA GLY A 144 -24.07 -2.77 -3.55
C GLY A 144 -24.80 -1.80 -2.62
N LEU A 145 -24.14 -1.30 -1.57
CA LEU A 145 -24.68 -0.33 -0.63
C LEU A 145 -24.36 1.10 -1.08
N GLU A 146 -25.24 2.03 -0.73
CA GLU A 146 -24.96 3.46 -0.92
C GLU A 146 -24.00 3.97 0.15
N PHE A 147 -23.02 4.79 -0.26
CA PHE A 147 -22.14 5.49 0.66
C PHE A 147 -22.40 7.00 0.58
N PRO A 148 -23.08 7.59 1.57
CA PRO A 148 -23.45 9.00 1.54
C PRO A 148 -22.19 9.88 1.55
N GLY A 149 -22.21 10.94 0.74
CA GLY A 149 -21.07 11.86 0.63
C GLY A 149 -19.85 11.29 -0.11
N SER A 150 -20.02 10.25 -0.93
CA SER A 150 -18.94 9.73 -1.78
C SER A 150 -18.35 10.83 -2.67
N ARG A 151 -17.03 11.06 -2.54
CA ARG A 151 -16.26 12.01 -3.35
C ARG A 151 -15.33 11.29 -4.33
N LYS A 152 -15.69 10.08 -4.78
CA LYS A 152 -14.85 9.22 -5.65
C LYS A 152 -14.27 9.98 -6.84
N ARG A 153 -15.07 10.77 -7.56
CA ARG A 153 -14.59 11.50 -8.76
C ARG A 153 -13.51 12.52 -8.39
N ILE A 154 -13.76 13.36 -7.39
CA ILE A 154 -12.81 14.37 -6.91
C ILE A 154 -11.54 13.69 -6.41
N MET A 155 -11.67 12.62 -5.62
CA MET A 155 -10.53 11.88 -5.09
C MET A 155 -9.70 11.22 -6.20
N ARG A 156 -10.35 10.63 -7.21
CA ARG A 156 -9.69 10.06 -8.39
C ARG A 156 -8.91 11.12 -9.17
N PHE A 157 -9.45 12.33 -9.29
CA PHE A 157 -8.73 13.45 -9.90
C PHE A 157 -7.45 13.78 -9.13
N PHE A 158 -7.51 13.95 -7.81
CA PHE A 158 -6.32 14.21 -7.00
C PHE A 158 -5.31 13.05 -7.02
N ILE A 159 -5.78 11.80 -7.00
CA ILE A 159 -4.92 10.63 -7.17
C ILE A 159 -4.19 10.66 -8.52
N ALA A 160 -4.91 10.97 -9.60
CA ALA A 160 -4.34 11.07 -10.95
C ALA A 160 -3.31 12.20 -11.04
N LEU A 161 -3.62 13.37 -10.50
CA LEU A 161 -2.70 14.51 -10.42
C LEU A 161 -1.43 14.14 -9.63
N TRP A 162 -1.60 13.44 -8.50
CA TRP A 162 -0.47 12.98 -7.69
C TRP A 162 0.40 11.96 -8.42
N ARG A 163 -0.21 11.01 -9.14
CA ARG A 163 0.51 10.05 -10.01
C ARG A 163 1.28 10.74 -11.12
N PHE A 164 0.67 11.75 -11.75
CA PHE A 164 1.35 12.57 -12.75
C PHE A 164 2.57 13.27 -12.15
N GLY A 165 2.48 13.75 -10.91
CA GLY A 165 3.62 14.28 -10.17
C GLY A 165 4.79 13.29 -10.04
N TYR A 166 4.52 12.01 -9.75
CA TYR A 166 5.57 10.97 -9.71
C TYR A 166 6.23 10.75 -11.07
N ILE A 167 5.43 10.73 -12.14
CA ILE A 167 5.93 10.60 -13.51
C ILE A 167 6.82 11.79 -13.86
N LEU A 168 6.33 13.01 -13.64
CA LEU A 168 7.09 14.24 -13.92
C LEU A 168 8.40 14.28 -13.14
N ARG A 169 8.37 13.94 -11.85
CA ARG A 169 9.57 13.85 -11.02
C ARG A 169 10.60 12.89 -11.63
N GLU A 170 10.16 11.69 -12.03
CA GLU A 170 11.05 10.70 -12.63
C GLU A 170 11.68 11.22 -13.94
N TYR A 171 10.91 11.91 -14.79
CA TYR A 171 11.44 12.56 -15.99
C TYR A 171 12.47 13.65 -15.66
N LEU A 172 12.19 14.51 -14.67
CA LEU A 172 13.12 15.55 -14.24
C LEU A 172 14.42 14.97 -13.69
N LEU A 173 14.36 13.88 -12.94
CA LEU A 173 15.53 13.21 -12.36
C LEU A 173 16.41 12.47 -13.40
N ARG A 174 15.94 12.30 -14.64
CA ARG A 174 16.80 11.85 -15.75
C ARG A 174 17.80 12.91 -16.16
N CYS A 175 17.49 14.19 -15.94
CA CYS A 175 18.47 15.28 -16.11
C CYS A 175 19.50 15.21 -14.99
N THR A 176 20.76 14.97 -15.34
CA THR A 176 21.87 14.83 -14.40
C THR A 176 22.07 16.06 -13.53
N LEU A 177 21.86 17.26 -14.08
CA LEU A 177 21.96 18.52 -13.33
C LEU A 177 20.84 18.63 -12.29
N LEU A 178 19.59 18.43 -12.68
CA LEU A 178 18.45 18.45 -11.76
C LEU A 178 18.57 17.37 -10.69
N ARG A 179 19.06 16.18 -11.05
CA ARG A 179 19.33 15.09 -10.10
C ARG A 179 20.38 15.47 -9.07
N ARG A 180 21.49 16.10 -9.48
CA ARG A 180 22.55 16.57 -8.56
C ARG A 180 22.02 17.65 -7.63
N VAL A 181 21.28 18.62 -8.16
CA VAL A 181 20.63 19.68 -7.37
C VAL A 181 19.66 19.06 -6.37
N ALA A 182 18.80 18.15 -6.80
CA ALA A 182 17.87 17.47 -5.90
C ALA A 182 18.59 16.67 -4.82
N HIS A 183 19.69 15.99 -5.15
CA HIS A 183 20.48 15.26 -4.16
C HIS A 183 21.09 16.20 -3.12
N TYR A 184 21.64 17.34 -3.55
CA TYR A 184 22.22 18.34 -2.65
C TYR A 184 21.20 18.92 -1.66
N PHE A 185 19.98 19.23 -2.12
CA PHE A 185 18.97 19.86 -1.27
C PHE A 185 18.16 18.85 -0.43
N PHE A 186 17.95 17.62 -0.91
CA PHE A 186 17.00 16.69 -0.31
C PHE A 186 17.61 15.42 0.28
N VAL A 187 18.88 15.11 0.02
CA VAL A 187 19.56 14.05 0.75
C VAL A 187 20.16 14.68 2.00
N HIS A 188 19.66 14.27 3.16
CA HIS A 188 20.24 14.69 4.43
C HIS A 188 21.66 14.15 4.50
N HIS A 189 22.62 15.07 4.51
CA HIS A 189 23.96 14.83 5.00
C HIS A 189 23.86 14.75 6.53
N GLU A 190 23.48 13.57 7.03
CA GLU A 190 23.73 13.17 8.42
C GLU A 190 25.12 12.55 8.53
#